data_AF-A0A2X1JFW2-F1
#
_entry.id   AF-A0A2X1JFW2-F1
#
_cell.length_a   1.000
_cell.length_b   1.000
_cell.length_c   1.000
_cell.angle_alpha   90.00
_cell.angle_beta   90.00
_cell.angle_gamma   90.00
#
_symmetry.space_group_name_H-M   'P 1'
#
loop_
_entity.id
_entity.type
_entity.pdbx_description
1 polymer ?
#
loop_
_entity_poly.entity_id
_entity_poly.type
_entity_poly.pdbx_seq_one_letter_code
_entity_poly.pdbx_strand_id
1 'polypeptide(L)'
;MAQANSTLGAGGWVGNGVYVSGVQREYDAFITNQLRAAQTQSSGLTARYEQMSKIDNMLSTSTSSLATQMQDFFTSLQTLVSNAEDPAARQALIGKSEGLVNQFKTTDQYLRDQDKQVNIAIGASVDQINNYAKQIASLNDQISRLTGVGGRGVT
;
A
#
# COMPACT_ATOMS: atom_id res chain seq x y z
N MET A 1 -31.24 -4.67 26.61
CA MET A 1 -31.76 -3.50 27.35
C MET A 1 -31.58 -3.80 28.83
N ALA A 2 -30.62 -3.18 29.53
CA ALA A 2 -30.50 -3.35 30.98
C ALA A 2 -31.15 -2.12 31.64
N GLN A 3 -32.33 -2.30 32.24
CA GLN A 3 -32.96 -1.26 33.07
C GLN A 3 -32.28 -1.26 34.44
N ALA A 4 -31.83 -0.10 34.90
CA ALA A 4 -31.48 0.08 36.30
C ALA A 4 -32.77 0.07 37.12
N ASN A 5 -32.83 -0.77 38.16
CA ASN A 5 -34.03 -0.94 38.98
C ASN A 5 -34.40 0.40 39.65
N SER A 6 -35.65 0.85 39.51
CA SER A 6 -36.12 2.11 40.09
C SER A 6 -36.13 2.02 41.62
N THR A 7 -35.52 3.00 42.30
CA THR A 7 -35.54 3.10 43.76
C THR A 7 -36.76 3.89 44.22
N LEU A 8 -37.62 3.28 45.03
CA LEU A 8 -38.81 3.91 45.62
C LEU A 8 -38.40 4.78 46.82
N GLY A 9 -38.57 6.10 46.72
CA GLY A 9 -38.42 7.05 47.82
C GLY A 9 -39.75 7.70 48.19
N ALA A 10 -39.88 8.20 49.42
CA ALA A 10 -41.13 8.64 50.08
C ALA A 10 -41.87 9.84 49.44
N GLY A 11 -41.59 10.21 48.19
CA GLY A 11 -42.23 11.29 47.45
C GLY A 11 -42.58 10.97 45.99
N GLY A 12 -42.47 9.72 45.55
CA GLY A 12 -42.86 9.29 44.20
C GLY A 12 -41.74 8.60 43.42
N TRP A 13 -42.11 8.05 42.25
CA TRP A 13 -41.22 7.27 41.40
C TRP A 13 -40.12 8.17 40.80
N VAL A 14 -38.87 8.00 41.24
CA VAL A 14 -37.71 8.61 40.59
C VAL A 14 -37.15 7.58 39.61
N GLY A 15 -37.44 7.77 38.32
CA GLY A 15 -36.85 6.95 37.27
C GLY A 15 -35.36 7.23 37.18
N ASN A 16 -34.52 6.25 37.55
CA ASN A 16 -33.12 6.28 37.18
C ASN A 16 -33.07 6.07 35.66
N GLY A 17 -32.74 7.12 34.91
CA GLY A 17 -32.81 7.15 33.45
C GLY A 17 -32.10 5.96 32.79
N VAL A 18 -32.51 5.63 31.56
CA VAL A 18 -31.87 4.58 30.77
C VAL A 18 -30.45 5.05 30.41
N TYR A 19 -29.42 4.39 30.93
CA TYR A 19 -28.06 4.64 30.48
C TYR A 19 -27.95 4.23 29.00
N VAL A 20 -27.56 5.16 28.13
CA VAL A 20 -27.57 4.98 26.67
C VAL A 20 -26.38 4.11 26.19
N SER A 21 -26.29 2.88 26.70
CA SER A 21 -25.22 1.94 26.36
C SER A 21 -25.29 1.46 24.89
N GLY A 22 -26.49 1.40 24.31
CA GLY A 22 -26.70 0.98 22.91
C GLY A 22 -26.13 1.98 21.89
N VAL A 23 -26.48 3.26 22.03
CA VAL A 23 -26.01 4.33 21.12
C VAL A 23 -24.49 4.52 21.25
N GLN A 24 -23.94 4.43 22.46
CA GLN A 24 -22.49 4.51 22.67
C GLN A 24 -21.75 3.35 21.95
N ARG A 25 -22.22 2.11 22.09
CA ARG A 25 -21.61 0.95 21.42
C ARG A 25 -21.73 1.02 19.89
N GLU A 26 -22.85 1.53 19.37
CA GLU A 26 -23.06 1.71 17.93
C GLU A 26 -22.16 2.81 17.36
N TYR A 27 -22.01 3.92 18.08
CA TYR A 27 -21.07 4.99 17.74
C TYR A 27 -19.61 4.50 17.74
N ASP A 28 -19.19 3.77 18.78
CA ASP A 28 -17.84 3.21 18.86
C ASP A 28 -17.55 2.24 17.71
N ALA A 29 -18.51 1.42 17.32
CA ALA A 29 -18.40 0.53 16.17
C ALA A 29 -18.29 1.31 14.84
N PHE A 30 -19.09 2.36 14.67
CA PHE A 30 -19.02 3.23 13.50
C PHE A 30 -17.65 3.92 13.37
N ILE A 31 -17.16 4.56 14.44
CA ILE A 31 -15.85 5.24 14.45
C ILE A 31 -14.72 4.25 14.20
N THR A 32 -14.78 3.05 14.79
CA THR A 32 -13.79 2.00 14.56
C THR A 32 -13.77 1.55 13.09
N ASN A 33 -14.94 1.39 12.47
CA ASN A 33 -15.03 1.03 11.05
C ASN A 33 -14.52 2.15 10.15
N GLN A 34 -14.85 3.41 10.46
CA GLN A 34 -14.35 4.57 9.72
C GLN A 34 -12.82 4.67 9.81
N LEU A 35 -12.25 4.44 10.99
CA LEU A 35 -10.80 4.43 11.19
C LEU A 35 -10.14 3.32 10.38
N ARG A 36 -10.67 2.10 10.39
CA ARG A 36 -10.13 0.97 9.58
C ARG A 36 -10.18 1.26 8.09
N ALA A 37 -11.25 1.87 7.60
CA ALA A 37 -11.38 2.28 6.21
C ALA A 37 -10.32 3.34 5.84
N ALA A 38 -10.17 4.38 6.67
CA ALA A 38 -9.17 5.43 6.48
C ALA A 38 -7.73 4.87 6.52
N GLN A 39 -7.44 3.96 7.45
CA GLN A 39 -6.14 3.27 7.53
C GLN A 39 -5.87 2.44 6.27
N THR A 40 -6.85 1.67 5.80
CA THR A 40 -6.73 0.87 4.57
C THR A 40 -6.43 1.76 3.36
N GLN A 41 -7.17 2.86 3.22
CA GLN A 41 -6.95 3.84 2.15
C GLN A 41 -5.56 4.47 2.24
N SER A 42 -5.15 4.92 3.43
CA SER A 42 -3.84 5.51 3.65
C SER A 42 -2.71 4.53 3.31
N SER A 43 -2.79 3.29 3.78
CA SER A 43 -1.77 2.26 3.48
C SER A 43 -1.66 1.98 1.98
N GLY A 44 -2.80 1.92 1.27
CA GLY A 44 -2.80 1.74 -0.18
C GLY A 44 -2.16 2.92 -0.93
N LEU A 45 -2.45 4.15 -0.51
CA LEU A 45 -1.84 5.35 -1.08
C LEU A 45 -0.34 5.44 -0.79
N THR A 46 0.08 5.17 0.44
CA THR A 46 1.49 5.14 0.84
C THR A 46 2.27 4.11 0.04
N ALA A 47 1.76 2.87 -0.05
CA ALA A 47 2.41 1.83 -0.84
C ALA A 47 2.55 2.21 -2.32
N ARG A 48 1.51 2.82 -2.91
CA ARG A 48 1.58 3.32 -4.30
C ARG A 48 2.60 4.45 -4.45
N TYR A 49 2.63 5.40 -3.51
CA TYR A 49 3.57 6.50 -3.52
C TYR A 49 5.02 6.02 -3.45
N GLU A 50 5.32 5.06 -2.56
CA GLU A 50 6.67 4.48 -2.40
C GLU A 50 7.16 3.78 -3.68
N GLN A 51 6.28 3.08 -4.41
CA GLN A 51 6.68 2.47 -5.68
C GLN A 51 6.87 3.51 -6.78
N MET A 52 6.01 4.53 -6.83
CA MET A 52 6.09 5.60 -7.81
C MET A 52 7.34 6.46 -7.61
N SER A 53 7.71 6.76 -6.37
CA SER A 53 8.89 7.57 -6.05
C SER A 53 10.20 6.89 -6.48
N LYS A 54 10.27 5.55 -6.43
CA LYS A 54 11.40 4.79 -6.97
C LYS A 54 11.54 4.95 -8.49
N ILE A 55 10.43 4.87 -9.22
CA ILE A 55 10.39 5.12 -10.68
C ILE A 55 10.80 6.56 -10.98
N ASP A 56 10.25 7.52 -10.24
CA ASP A 56 10.57 8.95 -10.40
C ASP A 56 12.06 9.23 -10.17
N ASN A 57 12.63 8.72 -9.07
CA ASN A 57 14.06 8.86 -8.77
C ASN A 57 14.94 8.27 -9.88
N MET A 58 14.57 7.12 -10.44
CA MET A 58 15.29 6.53 -11.58
C MET A 58 15.22 7.41 -12.83
N LEU A 59 14.06 8.01 -13.13
CA LEU A 59 13.89 8.86 -14.30
C LEU A 59 14.53 10.25 -14.13
N SER A 60 14.62 10.72 -12.89
CA SER A 60 15.11 12.05 -12.51
C SER A 60 16.64 12.18 -12.55
N THR A 61 17.39 11.06 -12.54
CA THR A 61 18.86 11.11 -12.64
C THR A 61 19.32 11.71 -13.99
N SER A 62 19.77 12.97 -13.93
CA SER A 62 19.99 13.86 -15.08
C SER A 62 21.26 13.60 -15.87
N THR A 63 22.30 13.02 -15.26
CA THR A 63 23.60 12.78 -15.89
C THR A 63 23.61 11.61 -16.87
N SER A 64 22.59 10.75 -16.86
CA SER A 64 22.45 9.61 -17.79
C SER A 64 21.00 9.44 -18.24
N SER A 65 20.26 10.55 -18.28
CA SER A 65 18.85 10.50 -18.67
C SER A 65 18.70 9.98 -20.10
N LEU A 66 17.62 9.23 -20.34
CA LEU A 66 17.30 8.74 -21.67
C LEU A 66 17.19 9.90 -22.69
N ALA A 67 16.68 11.05 -22.24
CA ALA A 67 16.58 12.25 -23.06
C ALA A 67 17.97 12.74 -23.53
N THR A 68 18.96 12.77 -22.64
CA THR A 68 20.34 13.15 -23.00
C THR A 68 20.94 12.16 -24.00
N GLN A 69 20.75 10.85 -23.79
CA GLN A 69 21.25 9.82 -24.72
C GLN A 69 20.58 9.91 -26.11
N MET A 70 19.28 10.22 -26.15
CA MET A 70 18.57 10.46 -27.41
C MET A 70 19.08 11.72 -28.11
N GLN A 71 19.31 12.81 -27.37
CA GLN A 71 19.86 14.05 -27.92
C GLN A 71 21.25 13.82 -28.51
N ASP A 72 22.11 13.08 -27.81
CA ASP A 72 23.46 12.73 -28.28
C ASP A 72 23.41 11.89 -29.56
N PHE A 73 22.51 10.90 -29.63
CA PHE A 73 22.30 10.09 -30.82
C PHE A 73 21.89 10.96 -32.02
N PHE A 74 20.88 11.82 -31.87
CA PHE A 74 20.43 12.69 -32.95
C PHE A 74 21.48 13.73 -33.36
N THR A 75 22.26 14.24 -32.40
CA THR A 75 23.37 15.15 -32.68
C THR A 75 24.44 14.44 -33.51
N SER A 76 24.82 13.22 -33.13
CA SER A 76 25.78 12.41 -33.90
C SER A 76 25.25 12.04 -35.28
N LEU A 77 23.94 11.81 -35.41
CA LEU A 77 23.30 11.54 -36.69
C LEU A 77 23.37 12.78 -37.60
N GLN A 78 23.13 13.97 -37.07
CA GLN A 78 23.27 15.23 -37.80
C GLN A 78 24.71 15.41 -38.31
N THR A 79 25.72 15.13 -37.48
CA THR A 79 27.13 15.17 -37.89
C THR A 79 27.45 14.21 -39.02
N LEU A 80 26.91 12.98 -38.96
CA LEU A 80 27.08 12.00 -40.03
C LEU A 80 26.38 12.44 -41.33
N VAL A 81 25.18 13.02 -41.25
CA VAL A 81 24.48 13.54 -42.44
C VAL A 81 25.30 14.64 -43.12
N SER A 82 25.95 15.52 -42.35
CA SER A 82 26.82 16.56 -42.90
C SER A 82 28.15 16.02 -43.46
N ASN A 83 28.62 14.85 -43.01
CA ASN A 83 29.91 14.27 -43.40
C ASN A 83 29.77 12.76 -43.69
N ALA A 84 28.90 12.40 -44.63
CA ALA A 84 28.48 11.00 -44.82
C ALA A 84 29.60 10.04 -45.27
N GLU A 85 30.68 10.56 -45.86
CA GLU A 85 31.83 9.78 -46.30
C GLU A 85 32.86 9.55 -45.19
N ASP A 86 32.77 10.27 -44.06
CA ASP A 86 33.72 10.16 -42.94
C ASP A 86 33.47 8.88 -42.12
N PRO A 87 34.41 7.91 -42.10
CA PRO A 87 34.30 6.71 -41.28
C PRO A 87 34.27 7.00 -39.77
N ALA A 88 34.94 8.07 -39.32
CA ALA A 88 34.95 8.46 -37.91
C ALA A 88 33.55 8.91 -37.45
N ALA A 89 32.84 9.69 -38.27
CA ALA A 89 31.46 10.09 -38.00
C ALA A 89 30.50 8.88 -37.95
N ARG A 90 30.70 7.86 -38.79
CA ARG A 90 29.93 6.60 -38.74
C ARG A 90 30.18 5.84 -37.45
N GLN A 91 31.44 5.71 -37.04
CA GLN A 91 31.81 5.02 -35.81
C GLN A 91 31.27 5.74 -34.56
N ALA A 92 31.28 7.07 -34.56
CA ALA A 92 30.70 7.87 -33.49
C ALA A 92 29.19 7.62 -33.35
N LEU A 93 28.44 7.58 -34.46
CA LEU A 93 27.01 7.28 -34.43
C LEU A 93 26.72 5.88 -33.89
N ILE A 94 27.50 4.87 -34.29
CA ILE A 94 27.37 3.49 -33.77
C ILE A 94 27.56 3.49 -32.25
N GLY A 95 28.63 4.12 -31.75
CA GLY A 95 28.87 4.20 -30.30
C GLY A 95 27.75 4.91 -29.54
N LYS A 96 27.19 6.00 -30.09
CA LYS A 96 26.02 6.67 -29.49
C LYS A 96 24.74 5.82 -29.55
N SER A 97 24.56 5.03 -30.61
CA SER A 97 23.43 4.09 -30.75
C SER A 97 23.51 2.97 -29.71
N GLU A 98 24.70 2.39 -29.53
CA GLU A 98 24.95 1.36 -28.50
C GLU A 98 24.69 1.91 -27.09
N GLY A 99 25.17 3.13 -26.80
CA GLY A 99 24.90 3.82 -25.55
C GLY A 99 23.40 4.00 -25.29
N LEU A 100 22.65 4.47 -26.28
CA LEU A 100 21.19 4.64 -26.19
C LEU A 100 20.47 3.31 -25.92
N VAL A 101 20.82 2.24 -26.65
CA VAL A 101 20.23 0.90 -26.45
C VAL A 101 20.55 0.37 -25.06
N ASN A 102 21.79 0.55 -24.58
CA ASN A 102 22.18 0.12 -23.24
C ASN A 102 21.41 0.88 -22.15
N GLN A 103 21.16 2.18 -22.36
CA GLN A 103 20.34 2.97 -21.44
C GLN A 103 18.89 2.44 -21.40
N PHE A 104 18.26 2.18 -22.55
CA PHE A 104 16.93 1.57 -22.60
C PHE A 104 16.88 0.23 -21.87
N LYS A 105 17.86 -0.65 -22.10
CA LYS A 105 17.95 -1.96 -21.41
C LYS A 105 18.09 -1.81 -19.90
N THR A 106 18.87 -0.83 -19.44
CA THR A 106 19.06 -0.56 -18.01
C THR A 106 17.75 -0.10 -17.37
N THR A 107 17.03 0.82 -18.02
CA THR A 107 15.71 1.27 -17.56
C THR A 107 14.68 0.14 -17.56
N ASP A 108 14.61 -0.66 -18.62
CA ASP A 108 13.71 -1.83 -18.68
C ASP A 108 14.01 -2.85 -17.57
N GLN A 109 15.29 -3.16 -17.35
CA GLN A 109 15.70 -4.10 -16.31
C GLN A 109 15.30 -3.61 -14.92
N TYR A 110 15.49 -2.32 -14.62
CA TYR A 110 15.05 -1.73 -13.35
C TYR A 110 13.54 -1.87 -13.14
N LEU A 111 12.74 -1.56 -14.16
CA LEU A 111 11.27 -1.69 -14.08
C LEU A 111 10.84 -3.15 -13.88
N ARG A 112 11.50 -4.10 -14.56
CA ARG A 112 11.25 -5.53 -14.36
C ARG A 112 11.60 -5.99 -12.94
N ASP A 113 12.67 -5.45 -12.37
CA ASP A 113 13.06 -5.81 -11.01
C ASP A 113 12.12 -5.18 -9.97
N GLN A 114 11.58 -3.98 -10.23
CA GLN A 114 10.47 -3.45 -9.42
C GLN A 114 9.20 -4.29 -9.52
N ASP A 115 8.81 -4.73 -10.71
CA ASP A 115 7.66 -5.61 -10.89
C ASP A 115 7.81 -6.93 -10.09
N LYS A 116 8.99 -7.55 -10.16
CA LYS A 116 9.31 -8.73 -9.32
C LYS A 116 9.21 -8.42 -7.83
N GLN A 117 9.74 -7.29 -7.38
CA GLN A 117 9.64 -6.89 -5.97
C GLN A 117 8.19 -6.69 -5.52
N VAL A 118 7.34 -6.12 -6.37
CA VAL A 118 5.90 -5.99 -6.10
C VAL A 118 5.25 -7.37 -5.97
N ASN A 119 5.54 -8.30 -6.87
CA ASN A 119 5.02 -9.67 -6.80
C ASN A 119 5.45 -10.39 -5.51
N ILE A 120 6.71 -10.22 -5.07
CA ILE A 120 7.21 -10.74 -3.79
C ILE A 120 6.44 -10.12 -2.62
N ALA A 121 6.24 -8.79 -2.63
CA ALA A 121 5.52 -8.09 -1.57
C ALA A 121 4.04 -8.53 -1.50
N ILE A 122 3.40 -8.82 -2.64
CA ILE A 122 2.05 -9.39 -2.69
C ILE A 122 2.02 -10.76 -2.00
N GLY A 123 2.97 -11.64 -2.34
CA GLY A 123 3.08 -12.95 -1.69
C GLY A 123 3.23 -12.84 -0.17
N ALA A 124 4.16 -12.00 0.30
CA ALA A 124 4.37 -11.75 1.72
C ALA A 124 3.12 -11.18 2.41
N SER A 125 2.37 -10.31 1.73
CA SER A 125 1.11 -9.74 2.24
C SER A 125 0.04 -10.83 2.42
N VAL A 126 -0.09 -11.75 1.45
CA VAL A 126 -1.01 -12.90 1.54
C VAL A 126 -0.64 -13.80 2.73
N ASP A 127 0.65 -14.08 2.93
CA ASP A 127 1.12 -14.87 4.06
C ASP A 127 0.80 -14.20 5.41
N GLN A 128 1.02 -12.89 5.52
CA GLN A 128 0.63 -12.14 6.71
C GLN A 128 -0.89 -12.17 6.95
N ILE A 129 -1.71 -11.99 5.91
CA ILE A 129 -3.17 -12.08 6.00
C ILE A 129 -3.59 -13.47 6.52
N ASN A 130 -3.02 -14.54 5.96
CA ASN A 130 -3.31 -15.91 6.39
C ASN A 130 -2.91 -16.15 7.85
N ASN A 131 -1.78 -15.59 8.29
CA ASN A 131 -1.35 -15.67 9.68
C ASN A 131 -2.30 -14.91 10.62
N TYR A 132 -2.73 -13.70 10.26
CA TYR A 132 -3.74 -12.96 11.04
C TYR A 132 -5.08 -13.70 11.08
N ALA A 133 -5.53 -14.29 9.97
CA ALA A 133 -6.76 -15.07 9.93
C ALA A 133 -6.71 -16.27 10.89
N LYS A 134 -5.58 -17.00 10.94
CA LYS A 134 -5.37 -18.10 11.89
C LYS A 134 -5.38 -17.62 13.35
N GLN A 135 -4.73 -16.49 13.63
CA GLN A 135 -4.72 -15.90 14.97
C GLN A 135 -6.13 -15.47 15.41
N ILE A 136 -6.89 -14.82 14.53
CA ILE A 136 -8.28 -14.43 14.76
C ILE A 136 -9.14 -15.67 15.02
N ALA A 137 -8.99 -16.74 14.23
CA ALA A 137 -9.72 -17.98 14.44
C ALA A 137 -9.41 -18.62 15.81
N SER A 138 -8.13 -18.65 16.22
CA SER A 138 -7.72 -19.13 17.54
C SER A 138 -8.31 -18.28 18.68
N LEU A 139 -8.28 -16.95 18.54
CA LEU A 139 -8.90 -16.04 19.50
C LEU A 139 -10.41 -16.26 19.60
N ASN A 140 -11.09 -16.48 18.48
CA ASN A 140 -12.53 -16.77 18.45
C ASN A 140 -12.86 -18.10 19.16
N ASP A 141 -12.06 -19.16 18.96
CA ASP A 141 -12.24 -20.44 19.68
C ASP A 141 -12.06 -20.26 21.20
N GLN A 142 -11.01 -19.53 21.62
CA GLN A 142 -10.76 -19.23 23.03
C GLN A 142 -11.91 -18.42 23.66
N ILE A 143 -12.38 -17.36 22.99
CA ILE A 143 -13.51 -16.55 23.45
C ILE A 143 -14.77 -17.40 23.55
N SER A 144 -15.05 -18.25 22.55
CA SER A 144 -16.21 -19.13 22.55
C SER A 144 -16.18 -20.13 23.71
N ARG A 145 -15.02 -20.72 24.01
CA ARG A 145 -14.86 -21.62 25.16
C ARG A 145 -15.11 -20.90 26.49
N LEU A 146 -14.51 -19.72 26.68
CA LEU A 146 -14.66 -18.95 27.92
C LEU A 146 -16.11 -18.46 28.12
N THR A 147 -16.77 -18.01 27.05
CA THR A 147 -18.16 -17.54 27.09
C THR A 147 -19.16 -18.70 27.21
N GLY A 148 -18.89 -19.85 26.58
CA GLY A 148 -19.69 -21.06 26.70
C GLY A 148 -19.64 -21.72 28.08
N VAL A 149 -18.52 -21.61 28.80
CA VAL A 149 -18.39 -22.05 30.20
C VAL A 149 -19.15 -21.12 31.16
N GLY A 150 -19.27 -19.83 30.85
CA GLY A 150 -20.05 -18.86 31.64
C GLY A 150 -21.58 -19.02 31.56
N GLY A 151 -22.10 -19.75 30.55
CA GLY A 151 -23.53 -20.01 30.39
C GLY A 151 -24.06 -21.24 31.15
N ARG A 152 -23.18 -22.01 31.80
CA ARG A 152 -23.50 -23.29 32.44
C ARG A 152 -23.29 -23.21 33.97
N GLY A 153 -23.83 -22.17 34.58
CA GLY A 153 -23.64 -21.89 36.01
C GLY A 153 -24.68 -20.97 36.62
N VAL A 154 -25.92 -20.98 36.13
CA VAL A 154 -27.06 -20.37 36.82
C VAL A 154 -28.28 -21.31 36.70
N THR A 155 -28.35 -22.26 37.62
CA THR A 155 -29.61 -22.81 38.13
C THR A 155 -29.75 -22.32 39.56
#